data_AF-A0A959VSI5-F1
#
_entry.id   AF-A0A959VSI5-F1
#
_cell.length_a   1.000
_cell.length_b   1.000
_cell.length_c   1.000
_cell.angle_alpha   90.00
_cell.angle_beta   90.00
_cell.angle_gamma   90.00
#
_symmetry.space_group_name_H-M   'P 1'
#
loop_
_entity.id
_entity.type
_entity.pdbx_description
1 polymer ?
#
loop_
_entity_poly.entity_id
_entity_poly.type
_entity_poly.pdbx_seq_one_letter_code
_entity_poly.pdbx_strand_id
1 'polypeptide(L)'
;MSAAAGVPALERLAEMVQGEGPPLAPREPQVARNEGDPQFGELAAAGPRTAPLSGDYAFVVEAVREGYLCHYGKSRILDDPDPDLALLAGDLFYAIGIRGLAELDDLQSTGILSDLIRVAAGLQAAGRPDLAEVLWLGQIVALACGKDETQVEAVLALESGRIEAAVALGEWSARSAETNGMSREFDFAQTAIDSRPSNL
;
A
#
# COMPACT_ATOMS: atom_id res chain seq x y z
N MET A 1 9.34 -20.81 -9.00
CA MET A 1 9.56 -19.40 -9.36
C MET A 1 8.19 -18.75 -9.41
N SER A 2 7.75 -18.10 -8.32
CA SER A 2 6.57 -17.23 -8.39
C SER A 2 6.95 -16.02 -9.24
N ALA A 3 6.13 -15.66 -10.22
CA ALA A 3 6.31 -14.41 -10.93
C ALA A 3 6.03 -13.25 -9.96
N ALA A 4 6.80 -12.17 -10.09
CA ALA A 4 6.60 -10.91 -9.36
C ALA A 4 5.16 -10.40 -9.63
N ALA A 5 4.30 -10.34 -8.61
CA ALA A 5 2.87 -10.04 -8.77
C ALA A 5 2.56 -8.53 -8.75
N GLY A 6 3.47 -7.73 -8.20
CA GLY A 6 3.33 -6.28 -8.05
C GLY A 6 3.49 -5.52 -9.37
N VAL A 7 4.44 -5.91 -10.23
CA VAL A 7 4.63 -5.26 -11.55
C VAL A 7 3.40 -5.44 -12.44
N PRO A 8 2.86 -6.68 -12.63
CA PRO A 8 1.60 -6.87 -13.35
C PRO A 8 0.41 -6.14 -12.72
N ALA A 9 0.37 -6.02 -11.39
CA ALA A 9 -0.68 -5.28 -10.69
C ALA A 9 -0.67 -3.78 -11.03
N LEU A 10 0.51 -3.15 -11.02
CA LEU A 10 0.66 -1.74 -11.37
C LEU A 10 0.39 -1.49 -12.87
N GLU A 11 0.85 -2.39 -13.75
CA GLU A 11 0.54 -2.36 -15.18
C GLU A 11 -0.97 -2.44 -15.43
N ARG A 12 -1.67 -3.39 -14.78
CA ARG A 12 -3.13 -3.52 -14.85
C ARG A 12 -3.85 -2.24 -14.42
N LEU A 13 -3.40 -1.58 -13.37
CA LEU A 13 -3.98 -0.32 -12.92
C LEU A 13 -3.71 0.81 -13.93
N ALA A 14 -2.51 0.89 -14.48
CA ALA A 14 -2.17 1.88 -15.50
C ALA A 14 -3.00 1.69 -16.79
N GLU A 15 -3.21 0.45 -17.23
CA GLU A 15 -4.10 0.12 -18.36
C GLU A 15 -5.54 0.56 -18.09
N MET A 16 -6.05 0.34 -16.86
CA MET A 16 -7.38 0.78 -16.46
C MET A 16 -7.51 2.31 -16.56
N VAL A 17 -6.53 3.05 -16.02
CA VAL A 17 -6.48 4.52 -16.09
C VAL A 17 -6.45 5.02 -17.54
N GLN A 18 -5.64 4.38 -18.39
CA GLN A 18 -5.61 4.71 -19.82
C GLN A 18 -6.95 4.44 -20.51
N GLY A 19 -7.67 3.39 -20.11
CA GLY A 19 -8.99 3.05 -20.62
C GLY A 19 -10.08 4.04 -20.24
N GLU A 20 -10.01 4.65 -19.05
CA GLU A 20 -10.96 5.69 -18.60
C GLU A 20 -10.83 7.00 -19.41
N GLY A 21 -9.63 7.30 -19.94
CA GLY A 21 -9.38 8.47 -20.78
C GLY A 21 -9.32 9.80 -20.00
N PRO A 22 -9.43 10.95 -20.68
CA PRO A 22 -9.38 12.25 -20.02
C PRO A 22 -10.51 12.42 -18.98
N PRO A 23 -10.23 13.02 -17.81
CA PRO A 23 -9.02 13.76 -17.44
C PRO A 23 -7.87 12.92 -16.84
N LEU A 24 -8.09 11.63 -16.56
CA LEU A 24 -7.10 10.77 -15.89
C LEU A 24 -5.93 10.37 -16.80
N ALA A 25 -6.14 10.35 -18.11
CA ALA A 25 -5.10 10.16 -19.12
C ALA A 25 -5.06 11.38 -20.06
N PRO A 26 -4.18 12.39 -19.81
CA PRO A 26 -3.94 13.43 -20.79
C PRO A 26 -3.26 12.85 -22.06
N ARG A 27 -3.35 13.62 -23.15
CA ARG A 27 -3.36 13.16 -24.55
C ARG A 27 -2.11 12.46 -25.10
N GLU A 28 -1.04 12.24 -24.35
CA GLU A 28 0.10 11.46 -24.83
C GLU A 28 0.66 10.56 -23.72
N PRO A 29 0.90 9.27 -24.02
CA PRO A 29 1.43 8.33 -23.04
C PRO A 29 2.91 8.66 -22.77
N GLN A 30 3.20 9.32 -21.66
CA GLN A 30 4.47 9.12 -20.98
C GLN A 30 4.18 8.23 -19.78
N VAL A 31 4.59 6.96 -19.89
CA VAL A 31 4.85 6.17 -18.68
C VAL A 31 5.99 6.91 -18.00
N ALA A 32 5.65 7.81 -17.08
CA ALA A 32 6.62 8.33 -16.16
C ALA A 32 7.20 7.09 -15.46
N ARG A 33 8.46 6.76 -15.77
CA ARG A 33 9.24 5.77 -15.03
C ARG A 33 9.51 6.35 -13.65
N ASN A 34 8.44 6.57 -12.89
CA ASN A 34 8.51 7.12 -11.56
C ASN A 34 9.12 6.04 -10.66
N GLU A 35 10.04 6.48 -9.82
CA GLU A 35 10.77 5.65 -8.88
C GLU A 35 9.78 5.02 -7.88
N GLY A 36 9.83 3.69 -7.74
CA GLY A 36 9.06 2.98 -6.71
C GLY A 36 8.60 1.61 -7.19
N ASP A 37 9.43 0.59 -6.96
CA ASP A 37 9.02 -0.81 -7.18
C ASP A 37 7.74 -1.12 -6.37
N PRO A 38 6.83 -1.95 -6.91
CA PRO A 38 5.55 -2.32 -6.27
C PRO A 38 5.74 -3.34 -5.13
N GLN A 39 6.63 -3.00 -4.18
CA GLN A 39 7.07 -3.88 -3.11
C GLN A 39 5.94 -4.24 -2.14
N PHE A 40 4.94 -3.37 -1.98
CA PHE A 40 3.78 -3.68 -1.14
C PHE A 40 2.85 -4.69 -1.79
N GLY A 41 2.66 -4.63 -3.11
CA GLY A 41 1.93 -5.64 -3.87
C GLY A 41 2.64 -6.99 -3.85
N GLU A 42 3.97 -7.01 -4.00
CA GLU A 42 4.77 -8.23 -3.83
C GLU A 42 4.64 -8.82 -2.43
N LEU A 43 4.77 -7.98 -1.40
CA LEU A 43 4.63 -8.40 -0.01
C LEU A 43 3.22 -8.95 0.26
N ALA A 44 2.19 -8.28 -0.24
CA ALA A 44 0.81 -8.74 -0.12
C ALA A 44 0.60 -10.09 -0.80
N ALA A 45 1.18 -10.32 -1.98
CA ALA A 45 1.04 -11.55 -2.76
C ALA A 45 1.76 -12.76 -2.14
N ALA A 46 2.78 -12.53 -1.31
CA ALA A 46 3.63 -13.60 -0.77
C ALA A 46 3.01 -14.34 0.42
N GLY A 47 1.98 -13.78 1.06
CA GLY A 47 1.44 -14.34 2.30
C GLY A 47 0.50 -15.52 2.11
N PRO A 48 0.38 -16.39 3.13
CA PRO A 48 -0.43 -17.60 3.05
C PRO A 48 -1.93 -17.34 2.88
N ARG A 49 -2.46 -16.20 3.37
CA ARG A 49 -3.89 -15.87 3.20
C ARG A 49 -4.23 -15.45 1.79
N THR A 50 -3.30 -14.78 1.13
CA THR A 50 -3.48 -14.12 -0.15
C THR A 50 -2.98 -14.95 -1.32
N ALA A 51 -2.09 -15.92 -1.07
CA ALA A 51 -1.48 -16.80 -2.07
C ALA A 51 -2.48 -17.39 -3.10
N PRO A 52 -3.71 -17.83 -2.73
CA PRO A 52 -4.65 -18.36 -3.72
C PRO A 52 -5.09 -17.35 -4.78
N LEU A 53 -5.08 -16.06 -4.47
CA LEU A 53 -5.53 -14.94 -5.31
C LEU A 53 -4.47 -13.82 -5.30
N SER A 54 -3.20 -14.20 -5.32
CA SER A 54 -2.07 -13.31 -5.05
C SER A 54 -2.03 -12.09 -5.96
N GLY A 55 -2.36 -12.26 -7.25
CA GLY A 55 -2.43 -11.15 -8.22
C GLY A 55 -3.54 -10.14 -7.93
N ASP A 56 -4.69 -10.58 -7.40
CA ASP A 56 -5.80 -9.68 -7.07
C ASP A 56 -5.51 -8.90 -5.78
N TYR A 57 -4.88 -9.54 -4.79
CA TYR A 57 -4.41 -8.84 -3.58
C TYR A 57 -3.28 -7.85 -3.89
N ALA A 58 -2.33 -8.21 -4.77
CA ALA A 58 -1.31 -7.28 -5.24
C ALA A 58 -1.95 -6.06 -5.94
N PHE A 59 -2.92 -6.28 -6.83
CA PHE A 59 -3.66 -5.22 -7.50
C PHE A 59 -4.38 -4.29 -6.52
N VAL A 60 -5.11 -4.85 -5.56
CA VAL A 60 -5.79 -4.08 -4.52
C VAL A 60 -4.80 -3.19 -3.75
N VAL A 61 -3.69 -3.79 -3.28
CA VAL A 61 -2.72 -3.07 -2.45
C VAL A 61 -2.03 -1.97 -3.25
N GLU A 62 -1.66 -2.22 -4.50
CA GLU A 62 -1.05 -1.21 -5.35
C GLU A 62 -2.02 -0.10 -5.75
N ALA A 63 -3.31 -0.40 -5.93
CA ALA A 63 -4.35 0.62 -6.12
C ALA A 63 -4.48 1.52 -4.87
N VAL A 64 -4.58 0.93 -3.68
CA VAL A 64 -4.62 1.74 -2.45
C VAL A 64 -3.32 2.54 -2.28
N ARG A 65 -2.17 1.97 -2.66
CA ARG A 65 -0.88 2.67 -2.59
C ARG A 65 -0.82 3.85 -3.56
N GLU A 66 -1.33 3.71 -4.78
CA GLU A 66 -1.46 4.83 -5.71
C GLU A 66 -2.40 5.91 -5.17
N GLY A 67 -3.50 5.52 -4.53
CA GLY A 67 -4.39 6.46 -3.86
C GLY A 67 -3.66 7.31 -2.82
N TYR A 68 -2.89 6.65 -1.95
CA TYR A 68 -2.07 7.31 -0.95
C TYR A 68 -0.98 8.21 -1.55
N LEU A 69 -0.31 7.76 -2.61
CA LEU A 69 0.71 8.55 -3.28
C LEU A 69 0.14 9.78 -3.98
N CYS A 70 -1.08 9.71 -4.52
CA CYS A 70 -1.75 10.89 -5.08
C CYS A 70 -2.07 11.94 -3.99
N HIS A 71 -2.44 11.49 -2.79
CA HIS A 71 -2.76 12.38 -1.67
C HIS A 71 -1.51 12.98 -0.99
N TYR A 72 -0.43 12.20 -0.85
CA TYR A 72 0.67 12.54 0.06
C TYR A 72 2.08 12.40 -0.54
N GLY A 73 2.19 12.07 -1.82
CA GLY A 73 3.48 11.82 -2.45
C GLY A 73 3.44 12.05 -3.96
N LYS A 74 4.13 11.18 -4.70
CA LYS A 74 4.16 11.21 -6.16
C LYS A 74 3.57 9.92 -6.69
N SER A 75 2.50 10.02 -7.48
CA SER A 75 1.91 8.86 -8.16
C SER A 75 2.94 8.16 -9.06
N ARG A 76 2.87 6.84 -9.14
CA ARG A 76 3.71 6.06 -10.06
C ARG A 76 3.06 5.92 -11.44
N ILE A 77 1.74 6.16 -11.54
CA ILE A 77 0.96 6.00 -12.78
C ILE A 77 0.68 7.33 -13.47
N LEU A 78 0.37 8.38 -12.70
CA LEU A 78 0.02 9.68 -13.24
C LEU A 78 1.29 10.52 -13.48
N ASP A 79 1.33 11.19 -14.63
CA ASP A 79 2.40 12.10 -15.00
C ASP A 79 2.04 13.53 -14.60
N ASP A 80 2.70 14.04 -13.55
CA ASP A 80 2.56 15.39 -12.99
C ASP A 80 1.12 15.94 -12.95
N PRO A 81 0.16 15.22 -12.32
CA PRO A 81 -1.22 15.69 -12.24
C PRO A 81 -1.28 17.00 -11.43
N ASP A 82 -2.16 17.91 -11.84
CA ASP A 82 -2.47 19.07 -11.00
C ASP A 82 -3.06 18.61 -9.66
N PRO A 83 -2.98 19.44 -8.59
CA PRO A 83 -3.40 19.02 -7.26
C PRO A 83 -4.88 18.59 -7.14
N ASP A 84 -5.77 19.19 -7.92
CA ASP A 84 -7.21 18.85 -7.88
C ASP A 84 -7.44 17.50 -8.56
N LEU A 85 -6.76 17.24 -9.69
CA LEU A 85 -6.80 15.94 -10.35
C LEU A 85 -6.16 14.85 -9.48
N ALA A 86 -5.03 15.13 -8.83
CA ALA A 86 -4.36 14.20 -7.93
C ALA A 86 -5.29 13.80 -6.77
N LEU A 87 -5.98 14.76 -6.16
CA LEU A 87 -6.94 14.50 -5.08
C LEU A 87 -8.06 13.55 -5.54
N LEU A 88 -8.70 13.84 -6.67
CA LEU A 88 -9.79 13.02 -7.20
C LEU A 88 -9.32 11.64 -7.66
N ALA A 89 -8.14 11.55 -8.28
CA ALA A 89 -7.54 10.27 -8.65
C ALA A 89 -7.19 9.44 -7.42
N GLY A 90 -6.71 10.10 -6.35
CA GLY A 90 -6.47 9.50 -5.05
C GLY A 90 -7.71 8.78 -4.50
N ASP A 91 -8.84 9.48 -4.50
CA ASP A 91 -10.13 8.95 -4.06
C ASP A 91 -10.61 7.79 -4.94
N LEU A 92 -10.44 7.91 -6.27
CA LEU A 92 -10.77 6.85 -7.21
C LEU A 92 -9.94 5.59 -6.96
N PHE A 93 -8.63 5.71 -6.76
CA PHE A 93 -7.75 4.57 -6.52
C PHE A 93 -8.03 3.87 -5.19
N TYR A 94 -8.37 4.62 -4.14
CA TYR A 94 -8.91 4.02 -2.91
C TYR A 94 -10.21 3.26 -3.16
N ALA A 95 -11.16 3.85 -3.90
CA ALA A 95 -12.41 3.18 -4.22
C ALA A 95 -12.19 1.89 -5.03
N ILE A 96 -11.26 1.88 -5.99
CA ILE A 96 -10.88 0.69 -6.77
C ILE A 96 -10.34 -0.41 -5.85
N GLY A 97 -9.39 -0.08 -4.97
CA GLY A 97 -8.81 -1.06 -4.05
C GLY A 97 -9.84 -1.65 -3.08
N ILE A 98 -10.66 -0.81 -2.46
CA ILE A 98 -11.71 -1.25 -1.52
C ILE A 98 -12.79 -2.07 -2.24
N ARG A 99 -13.20 -1.67 -3.45
CA ARG A 99 -14.14 -2.46 -4.26
C ARG A 99 -13.57 -3.82 -4.60
N GLY A 100 -12.28 -3.90 -4.94
CA GLY A 100 -11.60 -5.16 -5.20
C GLY A 100 -11.67 -6.12 -4.00
N LEU A 101 -11.46 -5.63 -2.77
CA LEU A 101 -11.62 -6.46 -1.57
C LEU A 101 -13.06 -6.91 -1.33
N ALA A 102 -14.05 -6.06 -1.62
CA ALA A 102 -15.44 -6.43 -1.52
C ALA A 102 -15.82 -7.52 -2.55
N GLU A 103 -15.26 -7.46 -3.76
CA GLU A 103 -15.43 -8.50 -4.79
C GLU A 103 -14.76 -9.83 -4.38
N LEU A 104 -13.68 -9.77 -3.59
CA LEU A 104 -13.02 -10.94 -2.99
C LEU A 104 -13.75 -11.49 -1.75
N ASP A 105 -14.80 -10.82 -1.27
CA ASP A 105 -15.53 -11.14 -0.02
C ASP A 105 -14.60 -11.23 1.23
N ASP A 106 -13.50 -10.46 1.24
CA ASP A 106 -12.57 -10.42 2.38
C ASP A 106 -12.83 -9.19 3.26
N LEU A 107 -13.78 -9.35 4.19
CA LEU A 107 -14.13 -8.32 5.17
C LEU A 107 -12.96 -7.97 6.11
N GLN A 108 -12.10 -8.93 6.42
CA GLN A 108 -10.96 -8.68 7.31
C GLN A 108 -9.92 -7.78 6.63
N SER A 109 -9.57 -8.08 5.39
CA SER A 109 -8.67 -7.25 4.59
C SER A 109 -9.28 -5.88 4.32
N THR A 110 -10.60 -5.79 4.13
CA THR A 110 -11.31 -4.51 3.97
C THR A 110 -11.13 -3.63 5.21
N GLY A 111 -11.29 -4.21 6.41
CA GLY A 111 -11.03 -3.50 7.66
C GLY A 111 -9.57 -3.07 7.81
N ILE A 112 -8.62 -3.95 7.47
CA ILE A 112 -7.18 -3.66 7.51
C ILE A 112 -6.80 -2.47 6.63
N LEU A 113 -7.23 -2.45 5.37
CA LEU A 113 -6.91 -1.33 4.47
C LEU A 113 -7.68 -0.05 4.83
N SER A 114 -8.90 -0.17 5.36
CA SER A 114 -9.65 1.00 5.85
C SER A 114 -8.95 1.65 7.05
N ASP A 115 -8.47 0.84 8.00
CA ASP A 115 -7.66 1.32 9.13
C ASP A 115 -6.34 1.93 8.66
N LEU A 116 -5.67 1.31 7.68
CA LEU A 116 -4.47 1.86 7.06
C LEU A 116 -4.71 3.26 6.49
N ILE A 117 -5.72 3.43 5.63
CA ILE A 117 -6.04 4.73 5.00
C ILE A 117 -6.31 5.78 6.08
N ARG A 118 -7.14 5.45 7.05
CA ARG A 118 -7.57 6.33 8.13
C ARG A 118 -6.40 6.77 9.03
N VAL A 119 -5.59 5.82 9.51
CA VAL A 119 -4.47 6.11 10.42
C VAL A 119 -3.32 6.79 9.67
N ALA A 120 -3.02 6.39 8.44
CA ALA A 120 -2.01 7.03 7.61
C ALA A 120 -2.35 8.51 7.33
N ALA A 121 -3.62 8.83 7.03
CA ALA A 121 -4.08 10.20 6.88
C ALA A 121 -3.86 11.03 8.16
N GLY A 122 -4.14 10.44 9.33
CA GLY A 122 -3.88 11.07 10.63
C GLY A 122 -2.39 11.34 10.87
N LEU A 123 -1.53 10.38 10.55
CA LEU A 123 -0.07 10.53 10.67
C LEU A 123 0.49 11.59 9.71
N GLN A 124 -0.04 11.66 8.48
CA GLN A 124 0.30 12.71 7.52
C GLN A 124 -0.11 14.09 8.02
N ALA A 125 -1.34 14.24 8.51
CA ALA A 125 -1.81 15.49 9.11
C ALA A 125 -1.00 15.92 10.34
N ALA A 126 -0.42 14.98 11.08
CA ALA A 126 0.47 15.22 12.20
C ALA A 126 1.93 15.52 11.79
N GLY A 127 2.25 15.54 10.49
CA GLY A 127 3.61 15.73 9.99
C GLY A 127 4.54 14.55 10.31
N ARG A 128 4.01 13.32 10.32
CA ARG A 128 4.73 12.08 10.64
C ARG A 128 4.69 11.06 9.49
N PRO A 129 5.12 11.42 8.27
CA PRO A 129 5.06 10.53 7.12
C PRO A 129 5.87 9.24 7.31
N ASP A 130 6.99 9.28 8.03
CA ASP A 130 7.81 8.09 8.31
C ASP A 130 7.04 7.02 9.09
N LEU A 131 6.20 7.44 10.04
CA LEU A 131 5.35 6.53 10.80
C LEU A 131 4.24 5.93 9.92
N ALA A 132 3.78 6.66 8.91
CA ALA A 132 2.81 6.12 7.96
C ALA A 132 3.44 5.00 7.11
N GLU A 133 4.72 5.08 6.75
CA GLU A 133 5.41 3.99 6.04
C GLU A 133 5.60 2.74 6.91
N VAL A 134 5.90 2.90 8.21
CA VAL A 134 5.91 1.77 9.16
C VAL A 134 4.51 1.13 9.28
N LEU A 135 3.46 1.96 9.34
CA LEU A 135 2.08 1.50 9.35
C LEU A 135 1.74 0.71 8.07
N TRP A 136 2.16 1.19 6.90
CA TRP A 136 1.99 0.50 5.62
C TRP A 136 2.56 -0.91 5.69
N LEU A 137 3.83 -1.04 6.10
CA LEU A 137 4.49 -2.33 6.21
C LEU A 137 3.72 -3.30 7.13
N GLY A 138 3.33 -2.83 8.32
CA GLY A 138 2.61 -3.65 9.28
C GLY A 138 1.20 -4.05 8.84
N GLN A 139 0.47 -3.18 8.17
CA GLN A 139 -0.87 -3.49 7.66
C GLN A 139 -0.82 -4.45 6.46
N ILE A 140 0.19 -4.35 5.59
CA ILE A 140 0.35 -5.32 4.49
C ILE A 140 0.73 -6.71 5.00
N VAL A 141 1.61 -6.80 6.01
CA VAL A 141 1.88 -8.09 6.68
C VAL A 141 0.62 -8.65 7.35
N ALA A 142 -0.18 -7.79 8.01
CA ALA A 142 -1.45 -8.19 8.60
C ALA A 142 -2.48 -8.68 7.57
N LEU A 143 -2.52 -8.06 6.39
CA LEU A 143 -3.35 -8.49 5.28
C LEU A 143 -2.90 -9.86 4.75
N ALA A 144 -1.59 -10.05 4.56
CA ALA A 144 -1.00 -11.24 3.95
C ALA A 144 -0.98 -12.47 4.88
N CYS A 145 -0.76 -12.26 6.17
CA CYS A 145 -0.61 -13.33 7.19
C CYS A 145 -1.81 -13.43 8.15
N GLY A 146 -2.57 -12.35 8.31
CA GLY A 146 -3.57 -12.18 9.36
C GLY A 146 -3.06 -11.24 10.45
N LYS A 147 -4.01 -10.57 11.13
CA LYS A 147 -3.74 -9.76 12.31
C LYS A 147 -4.01 -10.54 13.60
N ASP A 148 -3.29 -10.17 14.66
CA ASP A 148 -3.52 -10.61 16.02
C ASP A 148 -3.71 -9.41 16.96
N GLU A 149 -3.90 -9.68 18.26
CA GLU A 149 -4.09 -8.64 19.27
C GLU A 149 -2.90 -7.68 19.37
N THR A 150 -1.66 -8.19 19.23
CA THR A 150 -0.44 -7.36 19.32
C THR A 150 -0.41 -6.33 18.19
N GLN A 151 -0.72 -6.76 16.97
CA GLN A 151 -0.79 -5.88 15.82
C GLN A 151 -1.87 -4.81 15.98
N VAL A 152 -3.07 -5.22 16.41
CA VAL A 152 -4.20 -4.31 16.60
C VAL A 152 -3.88 -3.26 17.68
N GLU A 153 -3.31 -3.68 18.81
CA GLU A 153 -2.90 -2.77 19.88
C GLU A 153 -1.83 -1.78 19.42
N ALA A 154 -0.84 -2.24 18.65
CA ALA A 154 0.21 -1.37 18.12
C ALA A 154 -0.36 -0.30 17.16
N VAL A 155 -1.30 -0.66 16.28
CA VAL A 155 -1.96 0.31 15.38
C VAL A 155 -2.79 1.32 16.16
N LEU A 156 -3.60 0.88 17.13
CA LEU A 156 -4.38 1.78 17.98
C LEU A 156 -3.48 2.73 18.80
N ALA A 157 -2.34 2.23 19.28
CA ALA A 157 -1.36 3.03 19.97
C ALA A 157 -0.73 4.09 19.06
N LEU A 158 -0.36 3.70 17.83
CA LEU A 158 0.21 4.60 16.83
C LEU A 158 -0.78 5.70 16.44
N GLU A 159 -2.05 5.35 16.25
CA GLU A 159 -3.13 6.31 16.00
C GLU A 159 -3.30 7.31 17.14
N SER A 160 -3.14 6.85 18.39
CA SER A 160 -3.19 7.69 19.58
C SER A 160 -1.94 8.58 19.76
N GLY A 161 -1.01 8.58 18.79
CA GLY A 161 0.21 9.39 18.81
C GLY A 161 1.35 8.78 19.62
N ARG A 162 1.26 7.52 20.07
CA ARG A 162 2.35 6.83 20.78
C ARG A 162 3.39 6.33 19.78
N ILE A 163 4.46 7.09 19.63
CA ILE A 163 5.50 6.89 18.62
C ILE A 163 6.24 5.55 18.83
N GLU A 164 6.42 5.14 20.08
CA GLU A 164 7.04 3.88 20.46
C GLU A 164 6.28 2.66 19.91
N ALA A 165 4.99 2.81 19.59
CA ALA A 165 4.19 1.76 18.97
C ALA A 165 4.69 1.37 17.57
N ALA A 166 5.40 2.27 16.87
CA ALA A 166 6.01 1.97 15.59
C ALA A 166 7.09 0.87 15.70
N VAL A 167 7.85 0.86 16.81
CA VAL A 167 8.84 -0.19 17.08
C VAL A 167 8.14 -1.52 17.30
N ALA A 168 7.10 -1.54 18.14
CA ALA A 168 6.31 -2.74 18.41
C ALA A 168 5.66 -3.31 17.14
N LEU A 169 5.12 -2.42 16.28
CA LEU A 169 4.55 -2.82 15.00
C LEU A 169 5.62 -3.40 14.06
N GLY A 170 6.77 -2.74 13.92
CA GLY A 170 7.87 -3.22 13.07
C GLY A 170 8.43 -4.57 13.51
N GLU A 171 8.64 -4.76 14.81
CA GLU A 171 9.07 -6.05 15.36
C GLU A 171 8.03 -7.15 15.14
N TRP A 172 6.75 -6.83 15.33
CA TRP A 172 5.66 -7.76 15.03
C TRP A 172 5.66 -8.14 13.55
N SER A 173 5.80 -7.17 12.65
CA SER A 173 5.80 -7.40 11.21
C SER A 173 6.94 -8.30 10.76
N ALA A 174 8.16 -8.05 11.27
CA ALA A 174 9.33 -8.87 10.95
C ALA A 174 9.16 -10.32 11.42
N ARG A 175 8.72 -10.54 12.67
CA ARG A 175 8.47 -11.89 13.20
C ARG A 175 7.35 -12.62 12.43
N SER A 176 6.29 -11.88 12.08
CA SER A 176 5.14 -12.44 11.37
C SER A 176 5.52 -12.80 9.93
N ALA A 177 6.29 -11.96 9.23
CA ALA A 177 6.83 -12.27 7.91
C ALA A 177 7.77 -13.48 7.95
N GLU A 178 8.69 -13.56 8.91
CA GLU A 178 9.60 -14.71 9.08
C GLU A 178 8.83 -16.02 9.31
N THR A 179 7.87 -16.01 10.24
CA THR A 179 7.06 -17.20 10.57
C THR A 179 6.28 -17.71 9.36
N ASN A 180 5.89 -16.81 8.45
CA ASN A 180 5.12 -17.13 7.25
C ASN A 180 5.97 -17.26 5.98
N GLY A 181 7.32 -17.24 6.09
CA GLY A 181 8.23 -17.46 4.98
C GLY A 181 8.33 -16.30 3.97
N MET A 182 8.03 -15.07 4.40
CA MET A 182 7.98 -13.85 3.59
C MET A 182 9.16 -12.89 3.86
N SER A 183 10.22 -13.35 4.53
CA SER A 183 11.34 -12.48 4.96
C SER A 183 11.94 -11.70 3.80
N ARG A 184 12.08 -12.32 2.62
CA ARG A 184 12.69 -11.68 1.45
C ARG A 184 11.85 -10.49 0.95
N GLU A 185 10.56 -10.69 0.76
CA GLU A 185 9.64 -9.66 0.29
C GLU A 185 9.46 -8.56 1.34
N PHE A 186 9.49 -8.93 2.63
CA PHE A 186 9.51 -7.98 3.73
C PHE A 186 10.77 -7.11 3.72
N ASP A 187 11.96 -7.71 3.56
CA ASP A 187 13.23 -6.99 3.52
C ASP A 187 13.29 -6.02 2.33
N PHE A 188 12.75 -6.41 1.17
CA PHE A 188 12.67 -5.50 0.01
C PHE A 188 11.73 -4.32 0.26
N ALA A 189 10.55 -4.57 0.84
CA ALA A 189 9.62 -3.51 1.20
C ALA A 189 10.21 -2.55 2.26
N GLN A 190 10.85 -3.09 3.30
CA GLN A 190 11.53 -2.30 4.33
C GLN A 190 12.69 -1.49 3.74
N THR A 191 13.54 -2.09 2.91
CA THR A 191 14.64 -1.40 2.24
C THR A 191 14.14 -0.25 1.36
N ALA A 192 13.01 -0.45 0.67
CA ALA A 192 12.38 0.59 -0.14
C ALA A 192 11.82 1.76 0.69
N ILE A 193 11.43 1.53 1.95
CA ILE A 193 11.08 2.60 2.88
C ILE A 193 12.36 3.31 3.34
N ASP A 194 13.36 2.57 3.80
CA ASP A 194 14.60 3.11 4.40
C ASP A 194 15.47 3.88 3.40
N SER A 195 15.40 3.51 2.12
CA SER A 195 16.21 4.12 1.05
C SER A 195 15.59 5.40 0.50
N ARG A 196 14.39 5.79 0.94
CA ARG A 196 13.78 7.05 0.49
C ARG A 196 14.55 8.24 1.10
N PRO A 197 14.88 9.26 0.29
CA PRO A 197 15.49 10.46 0.82
C PRO A 197 14.56 11.06 1.88
N SER A 198 15.10 11.37 3.06
CA SER A 198 14.38 12.00 4.18
C SER A 198 13.91 13.45 3.91
N ASN A 199 13.70 13.79 2.64
CA ASN A 199 13.52 15.16 2.19
C ASN A 199 12.02 15.49 2.03
N LEU A 200 11.38 15.82 3.14
CA LEU A 200 10.35 16.85 3.22
C LEU A 200 10.61 17.74 4.44
#